data_AF-A0A7D3WX41-F1
#
_entry.id   AF-A0A7D3WX41-F1
#
_cell.length_a   1.000
_cell.length_b   1.000
_cell.length_c   1.000
_cell.angle_alpha   90.00
_cell.angle_beta   90.00
_cell.angle_gamma   90.00
#
_symmetry.space_group_name_H-M   'P 1'
#
loop_
_entity.id
_entity.type
_entity.pdbx_description
1 polymer ?
#
loop_
_entity_poly.entity_id
_entity_poly.type
_entity_poly.pdbx_seq_one_letter_code
_entity_poly.pdbx_strand_id
1 'polypeptide(L)'
;MAASVVPSPLTRADTARAIRKLFKSRRGGGAGWLGFGTASILASTLPALQTTSAGVWTPGVVAGSAFLLIGLNKRIQFRPGRERQVLRELAATGHLPTSVFRRLRKNFAPIRGAATDYDPLLAPDIRPAAVAQALTPAQLANAARADTLRAINRLFERRRKGGRRWNYLGLASSLSLVRLLARPDNNDTNVNGGGLAIIAGAFIAAPVAIGITNLVAYSEAHETEVENAYRAGKPLPKKIRQRIKKKDLQPLD
;
A
#
# COMPACT_ATOMS: atom_id res chain seq x y z
N MET A 1 57.74 -8.32 5.53
CA MET A 1 56.68 -8.10 6.54
C MET A 1 55.44 -7.58 5.82
N ALA A 2 54.39 -8.38 5.67
CA ALA A 2 53.15 -7.92 5.06
C ALA A 2 52.36 -7.13 6.10
N ALA A 3 52.10 -5.84 5.84
CA ALA A 3 51.24 -5.04 6.69
C ALA A 3 49.82 -5.63 6.68
N SER A 4 49.39 -6.18 7.81
CA SER A 4 48.02 -6.67 8.00
C SER A 4 47.07 -5.48 7.89
N VAL A 5 46.32 -5.42 6.79
CA VAL A 5 45.30 -4.39 6.58
C VAL A 5 44.12 -4.70 7.51
N VAL A 6 43.98 -3.94 8.59
CA VAL A 6 42.82 -4.04 9.48
C VAL A 6 41.58 -3.60 8.68
N PRO A 7 40.54 -4.43 8.55
CA PRO A 7 39.36 -4.07 7.79
C PRO A 7 38.65 -2.91 8.50
N SER A 8 38.70 -1.72 7.88
CA SER A 8 37.96 -0.55 8.37
C SER A 8 36.46 -0.88 8.52
N PRO A 9 35.84 -0.51 9.65
CA PRO A 9 34.42 -0.79 9.90
C PRO A 9 33.54 -0.09 8.85
N LEU A 10 32.47 -0.76 8.42
CA LEU A 10 31.50 -0.21 7.47
C LEU A 10 30.84 1.04 8.06
N THR A 11 30.78 2.12 7.27
CA THR A 11 30.19 3.38 7.73
C THR A 11 28.66 3.35 7.63
N ARG A 12 27.99 4.25 8.37
CA ARG A 12 26.53 4.45 8.24
C ARG A 12 26.14 4.89 6.82
N ALA A 13 26.98 5.69 6.17
CA ALA A 13 26.77 6.13 4.79
C ALA A 13 26.78 4.93 3.81
N ASP A 14 27.72 4.00 3.96
CA ASP A 14 27.77 2.78 3.11
C ASP A 14 26.51 1.92 3.27
N THR A 15 26.04 1.81 4.51
CA THR A 15 24.79 1.10 4.83
C THR A 15 23.58 1.78 4.19
N ALA A 16 23.53 3.11 4.26
CA ALA A 16 22.46 3.91 3.67
C ALA A 16 22.44 3.82 2.13
N ARG A 17 23.62 3.80 1.48
CA ARG A 17 23.76 3.55 0.04
C ARG A 17 23.26 2.16 -0.34
N ALA A 18 23.60 1.14 0.44
CA ALA A 18 23.13 -0.23 0.22
C ALA A 18 21.60 -0.35 0.30
N ILE A 19 20.97 0.34 1.26
CA ILE A 19 19.51 0.42 1.39
C ILE A 19 18.90 1.03 0.14
N ARG A 20 19.42 2.17 -0.32
CA ARG A 20 18.94 2.82 -1.55
C ARG A 20 19.04 1.90 -2.77
N LYS A 21 20.17 1.19 -2.92
CA LYS A 21 20.37 0.22 -4.01
C LYS A 21 19.37 -0.95 -3.92
N LEU A 22 19.13 -1.49 -2.73
CA LEU A 22 18.12 -2.52 -2.47
C LEU A 22 16.72 -2.05 -2.88
N PHE A 23 16.30 -0.87 -2.43
CA PHE A 23 14.98 -0.33 -2.75
C PHE A 23 14.85 -0.02 -4.25
N LYS A 24 15.87 0.54 -4.89
CA LYS A 24 15.88 0.80 -6.35
C LYS A 24 15.75 -0.51 -7.15
N SER A 25 16.54 -1.53 -6.82
CA SER A 25 16.49 -2.84 -7.49
C SER A 25 15.13 -3.52 -7.30
N ARG A 26 14.58 -3.51 -6.07
CA ARG A 26 13.29 -4.13 -5.78
C ARG A 26 12.10 -3.40 -6.41
N ARG A 27 12.19 -2.08 -6.58
CA ARG A 27 11.19 -1.29 -7.34
C ARG A 27 11.18 -1.68 -8.82
N GLY A 28 12.34 -1.81 -9.45
CA GLY A 28 12.45 -2.26 -10.85
C GLY A 28 11.84 -3.65 -11.08
N GLY A 29 12.13 -4.59 -10.17
CA GLY A 29 11.54 -5.93 -10.25
C GLY A 29 10.02 -5.94 -10.09
N GLY A 30 9.44 -5.03 -9.29
CA GLY A 30 7.99 -4.89 -9.16
C GLY A 30 7.29 -4.44 -10.45
N ALA A 31 7.93 -3.55 -11.22
CA ALA A 31 7.42 -3.15 -12.53
C ALA A 31 7.43 -4.32 -13.52
N GLY A 32 8.47 -5.17 -13.49
CA GLY A 32 8.52 -6.39 -14.30
C GLY A 32 7.35 -7.34 -14.05
N TRP A 33 6.98 -7.58 -12.78
CA TRP A 33 5.82 -8.44 -12.45
C TRP A 33 4.48 -7.83 -12.91
N LEU A 34 4.33 -6.51 -12.83
CA LEU A 34 3.14 -5.84 -13.35
C LEU A 34 3.05 -5.93 -14.88
N GLY A 35 4.16 -5.72 -15.57
CA GLY A 35 4.25 -5.88 -17.02
C GLY A 35 3.90 -7.31 -17.44
N PHE A 36 4.48 -8.30 -16.77
CA PHE A 36 4.21 -9.72 -17.04
C PHE A 36 2.74 -10.08 -16.79
N GLY A 37 2.17 -9.68 -15.65
CA GLY A 37 0.75 -9.93 -15.35
C GLY A 37 -0.19 -9.28 -16.37
N THR A 38 0.11 -8.04 -16.79
CA THR A 38 -0.68 -7.34 -17.81
C THR A 38 -0.57 -8.03 -19.18
N ALA A 39 0.64 -8.40 -19.58
CA ALA A 39 0.88 -9.10 -20.84
C ALA A 39 0.20 -10.49 -20.86
N SER A 40 0.25 -11.25 -19.76
CA SER A 40 -0.42 -12.54 -19.65
C SER A 40 -1.94 -12.41 -19.78
N ILE A 41 -2.56 -11.40 -19.17
CA ILE A 41 -4.01 -11.15 -19.32
C ILE A 41 -4.32 -10.81 -20.79
N LEU A 42 -3.59 -9.87 -21.39
CA LEU A 42 -3.82 -9.45 -22.78
C LEU A 42 -3.64 -10.62 -23.76
N ALA A 43 -2.57 -11.39 -23.61
CA ALA A 43 -2.30 -12.56 -24.45
C ALA A 43 -3.39 -13.64 -24.31
N SER A 44 -4.02 -13.75 -23.13
CA SER A 44 -5.10 -14.72 -22.88
C SER A 44 -6.45 -14.23 -23.39
N THR A 45 -6.64 -12.92 -23.55
CA THR A 45 -7.89 -12.33 -24.08
C THR A 45 -7.96 -12.32 -25.59
N LEU A 46 -6.82 -12.36 -26.30
CA LEU A 46 -6.81 -12.31 -27.78
C LEU A 46 -7.43 -13.55 -28.45
N PRO A 47 -7.16 -14.80 -28.01
CA PRO A 47 -7.79 -15.99 -28.60
C PRO A 47 -9.26 -16.13 -28.20
N ALA A 48 -9.64 -15.64 -27.01
CA ALA A 48 -11.00 -15.74 -26.48
C ALA A 48 -12.02 -14.90 -27.29
N LEU A 49 -11.57 -13.97 -28.14
CA LEU A 49 -12.42 -13.24 -29.06
C LEU A 49 -12.91 -14.08 -30.25
N GLN A 50 -12.32 -15.25 -30.50
CA GLN A 50 -12.65 -16.11 -31.65
C GLN A 50 -13.55 -17.31 -31.29
N THR A 51 -13.73 -17.64 -30.01
CA THR A 51 -14.57 -18.76 -29.59
C THR A 51 -15.74 -18.24 -28.76
N THR A 52 -16.86 -18.01 -29.44
CA THR A 52 -18.17 -17.74 -28.83
C THR A 52 -18.68 -18.99 -28.11
N SER A 53 -18.38 -19.12 -26.82
CA SER A 53 -19.29 -19.70 -25.83
C SER A 53 -18.65 -19.75 -24.44
N ALA A 54 -19.39 -19.18 -23.49
CA ALA A 54 -19.34 -19.45 -22.05
C ALA A 54 -17.98 -19.31 -21.33
N GLY A 55 -17.64 -18.08 -20.91
CA GLY A 55 -17.07 -17.80 -19.58
C GLY A 55 -15.86 -18.62 -19.08
N VAL A 56 -15.06 -19.20 -19.97
CA VAL A 56 -13.92 -20.02 -19.57
C VAL A 56 -12.85 -19.11 -18.99
N TRP A 57 -12.63 -19.22 -17.69
CA TRP A 57 -11.45 -18.68 -17.03
C TRP A 57 -10.23 -19.37 -17.61
N THR A 58 -9.64 -18.77 -18.65
CA THR A 58 -8.41 -19.31 -19.23
C THR A 58 -7.33 -19.24 -18.15
N PRO A 59 -6.51 -20.29 -17.98
CA PRO A 59 -5.45 -20.34 -16.97
C PRO A 59 -4.57 -19.08 -16.94
N GLY A 60 -4.40 -18.41 -18.08
CA GLY A 60 -3.64 -17.17 -18.19
C GLY A 60 -4.28 -15.93 -17.53
N VAL A 61 -5.61 -15.83 -17.41
CA VAL A 61 -6.26 -14.75 -16.64
C VAL A 61 -6.04 -14.96 -15.13
N VAL A 62 -6.17 -16.19 -14.65
CA VAL A 62 -5.91 -16.54 -13.25
C VAL A 62 -4.45 -16.27 -12.89
N ALA A 63 -3.51 -16.78 -13.69
CA ALA A 63 -2.08 -16.55 -13.49
C ALA A 63 -1.72 -15.05 -13.59
N GLY A 64 -2.25 -14.34 -14.59
CA GLY A 64 -2.02 -12.90 -14.78
C GLY A 64 -2.50 -12.06 -13.60
N SER A 65 -3.66 -12.39 -13.03
CA SER A 65 -4.19 -11.73 -11.83
C SER A 65 -3.30 -11.94 -10.60
N ALA A 66 -2.77 -13.14 -10.40
CA ALA A 66 -1.83 -13.44 -9.31
C ALA A 66 -0.52 -12.63 -9.46
N PHE A 67 0.03 -12.54 -10.67
CA PHE A 67 1.23 -11.73 -10.93
C PHE A 67 0.99 -10.24 -10.72
N LEU A 68 -0.18 -9.71 -11.08
CA LEU A 68 -0.57 -8.34 -10.78
C LEU A 68 -0.61 -8.08 -9.26
N LEU A 69 -1.23 -8.97 -8.48
CA LEU A 69 -1.29 -8.84 -7.02
C LEU A 69 0.12 -8.87 -6.39
N ILE A 70 1.00 -9.76 -6.86
CA ILE A 70 2.40 -9.82 -6.43
C ILE A 70 3.14 -8.53 -6.77
N GLY A 71 2.97 -8.02 -8.00
CA GLY A 71 3.56 -6.77 -8.46
C GLY A 71 3.11 -5.57 -7.63
N LEU A 72 1.81 -5.47 -7.34
CA LEU A 72 1.23 -4.42 -6.50
C LEU A 72 1.76 -4.49 -5.07
N ASN A 73 1.80 -5.68 -4.45
CA ASN A 73 2.32 -5.84 -3.10
C ASN A 73 3.80 -5.42 -3.00
N LYS A 74 4.63 -5.81 -3.98
CA LYS A 74 6.03 -5.35 -4.05
C LYS A 74 6.13 -3.84 -4.23
N ARG A 75 5.30 -3.24 -5.09
CA ARG A 75 5.28 -1.77 -5.29
C ARG A 75 4.91 -1.03 -4.01
N ILE A 76 3.99 -1.58 -3.20
CA ILE A 76 3.61 -1.02 -1.90
C ILE A 76 4.72 -1.24 -0.86
N GLN A 77 5.35 -2.41 -0.85
CA GLN A 77 6.41 -2.75 0.10
C GLN A 77 7.67 -1.88 -0.11
N PHE A 78 8.02 -1.54 -1.35
CA PHE A 78 9.25 -0.82 -1.70
C PHE A 78 9.01 0.63 -2.15
N ARG A 79 7.99 1.30 -1.60
CA ARG A 79 7.72 2.71 -1.92
C ARG A 79 8.88 3.61 -1.45
N PRO A 80 9.15 4.72 -2.16
CA PRO A 80 10.18 5.69 -1.78
C PRO A 80 9.97 6.26 -0.36
N GLY A 81 8.72 6.42 0.08
CA GLY A 81 8.43 6.84 1.46
C GLY A 81 8.93 5.85 2.52
N ARG A 82 8.86 4.54 2.26
CA ARG A 82 9.38 3.53 3.20
C ARG A 82 10.91 3.52 3.22
N GLU A 83 11.55 3.76 2.07
CA GLU A 83 13.00 3.93 2.00
C GLU A 83 13.46 5.09 2.90
N ARG A 84 12.81 6.25 2.78
CA ARG A 84 13.06 7.42 3.63
C ARG A 84 12.84 7.11 5.11
N GLN A 85 11.76 6.40 5.45
CA GLN A 85 11.50 5.99 6.84
C GLN A 85 12.64 5.12 7.40
N VAL A 86 13.09 4.12 6.64
CA VAL A 86 14.18 3.24 7.08
C VAL A 86 15.49 4.02 7.22
N LEU A 87 15.74 4.99 6.34
CA LEU A 87 16.91 5.88 6.45
C LEU A 87 16.82 6.82 7.65
N ARG A 88 15.64 7.38 7.95
CA ARG A 88 15.39 8.17 9.17
C ARG A 88 15.61 7.32 10.44
N GLU A 89 15.10 6.09 10.46
CA GLU A 89 15.29 5.16 11.59
C GLU A 89 16.77 4.79 11.75
N LEU A 90 17.49 4.54 10.66
CA LEU A 90 18.94 4.31 10.67
C LEU A 90 19.71 5.54 11.18
N ALA A 91 19.32 6.74 10.76
CA ALA A 91 19.95 7.99 11.21
C ALA A 91 19.73 8.21 12.71
N ALA A 92 18.50 8.00 13.19
CA ALA A 92 18.10 8.23 14.57
C ALA A 92 18.64 7.17 15.54
N THR A 93 18.60 5.89 15.17
CA THR A 93 18.91 4.77 16.09
C THR A 93 20.24 4.09 15.81
N GLY A 94 20.78 4.23 14.60
CA GLY A 94 21.91 3.42 14.14
C GLY A 94 21.56 1.96 13.83
N HIS A 95 20.29 1.55 13.98
CA HIS A 95 19.84 0.18 13.77
C HIS A 95 18.90 0.06 12.57
N LEU A 96 18.89 -1.13 11.97
CA LEU A 96 18.06 -1.45 10.82
C LEU A 96 16.91 -2.38 11.21
N PRO A 97 15.72 -2.21 10.62
CA PRO A 97 14.65 -3.19 10.74
C PRO A 97 15.13 -4.56 10.26
N THR A 98 14.84 -5.62 11.04
CA THR A 98 15.31 -6.99 10.79
C THR A 98 14.99 -7.48 9.38
N SER A 99 13.83 -7.07 8.83
CA SER A 99 13.41 -7.42 7.47
C SER A 99 14.30 -6.80 6.38
N VAL A 100 14.83 -5.60 6.61
CA VAL A 100 15.72 -4.90 5.68
C VAL A 100 17.12 -5.48 5.82
N PHE A 101 17.59 -5.67 7.06
CA PHE A 101 18.88 -6.27 7.36
C PHE A 101 19.05 -7.66 6.71
N ARG A 102 18.06 -8.55 6.86
CA ARG A 102 18.09 -9.88 6.24
C ARG A 102 18.22 -9.81 4.71
N ARG A 103 17.62 -8.80 4.07
CA ARG A 103 17.65 -8.63 2.61
C ARG A 103 18.95 -7.98 2.13
N LEU A 104 19.55 -7.10 2.93
CA LEU A 104 20.87 -6.53 2.67
C LEU A 104 21.94 -7.62 2.71
N ARG A 105 21.94 -8.48 3.75
CA ARG A 105 22.95 -9.53 3.94
C ARG A 105 23.08 -10.49 2.75
N LYS A 106 22.01 -10.72 1.98
CA LYS A 106 22.01 -11.70 0.89
C LYS A 106 22.61 -11.15 -0.41
N ASN A 107 22.02 -10.10 -0.97
CA ASN A 107 22.35 -9.63 -2.33
C ASN A 107 22.82 -8.16 -2.38
N PHE A 108 22.81 -7.46 -1.25
CA PHE A 108 23.07 -6.02 -1.19
C PHE A 108 23.94 -5.71 0.02
N ALA A 109 25.01 -6.49 0.21
CA ALA A 109 25.98 -6.22 1.26
C ALA A 109 26.49 -4.76 1.12
N PRO A 110 26.68 -4.02 2.22
CA PRO A 110 27.22 -2.67 2.15
C PRO A 110 28.60 -2.69 1.49
N ILE A 111 28.69 -2.04 0.33
CA ILE A 111 29.95 -1.82 -0.36
C ILE A 111 30.46 -0.47 0.10
N ARG A 112 31.75 -0.39 0.43
CA ARG A 112 32.42 0.87 0.69
C ARG A 112 32.27 1.77 -0.54
N GLY A 113 31.55 2.87 -0.41
CA GLY A 113 31.48 3.84 -1.50
C GLY A 113 32.62 4.85 -1.39
N ALA A 114 32.87 5.57 -2.48
CA ALA A 114 33.87 6.61 -2.52
C ALA A 114 33.47 7.77 -1.59
N ALA A 115 34.45 8.57 -1.15
CA ALA A 115 34.19 9.79 -0.39
C ALA A 115 33.34 10.81 -1.18
N THR A 116 33.39 10.74 -2.51
CA THR A 116 32.62 11.58 -3.44
C THR A 116 31.19 11.10 -3.68
N ASP A 117 30.85 9.88 -3.27
CA ASP A 117 29.52 9.34 -3.50
C ASP A 117 28.47 10.05 -2.63
N TYR A 118 27.29 10.30 -3.19
CA TYR A 118 26.18 10.93 -2.49
C TYR A 118 25.83 10.21 -1.17
N ASP A 119 25.81 10.95 -0.05
CA ASP A 119 25.34 10.45 1.24
C ASP A 119 23.83 10.69 1.38
N PRO A 120 23.00 9.63 1.31
CA PRO A 120 21.56 9.77 1.48
C PRO A 120 21.13 10.23 2.87
N LEU A 121 21.98 10.17 3.89
CA LEU A 121 21.65 10.67 5.23
C LEU A 121 21.62 12.20 5.30
N LEU A 122 22.30 12.88 4.37
CA LEU A 122 22.32 14.33 4.30
C LEU A 122 21.11 14.93 3.58
N ALA A 123 20.21 14.10 3.04
CA ALA A 123 19.01 14.60 2.37
C ALA A 123 18.16 15.43 3.36
N PRO A 124 17.62 16.60 2.93
CA PRO A 124 16.86 17.51 3.80
C PRO A 124 15.75 16.81 4.59
N ASP A 125 15.07 15.86 3.93
CA ASP A 125 13.94 15.12 4.49
C ASP A 125 14.34 14.07 5.54
N ILE A 126 15.62 13.80 5.78
CA ILE A 126 16.10 12.68 6.62
C ILE A 126 16.65 13.17 7.96
N ARG A 127 16.93 14.47 8.12
CA ARG A 127 17.40 15.02 9.39
C ARG A 127 16.34 14.79 10.48
N PRO A 128 16.71 14.20 11.64
CA PRO A 128 15.80 14.09 12.75
C PRO A 128 15.37 15.52 13.13
N ALA A 129 14.05 15.75 13.15
CA ALA A 129 13.49 17.02 13.58
C ALA A 129 14.12 17.36 14.93
N ALA A 130 14.88 18.46 14.95
CA ALA A 130 15.59 18.89 16.13
C ALA A 130 14.60 18.94 17.31
N VAL A 131 15.05 18.36 18.41
CA VAL A 131 14.41 18.20 19.72
C VAL A 131 13.28 19.20 19.95
N ALA A 132 12.07 18.66 20.13
CA ALA A 132 10.87 19.39 20.48
C ALA A 132 11.16 20.40 21.58
N GLN A 133 10.95 21.69 21.27
CA GLN A 133 10.94 22.76 22.25
C GLN A 133 9.95 22.40 23.37
N ALA A 134 10.30 22.71 24.62
CA ALA A 134 9.52 22.39 25.81
C ALA A 134 8.15 23.10 25.78
N LEU A 135 7.16 22.45 25.17
CA LEU A 135 5.77 22.90 25.18
C LEU A 135 5.22 22.80 26.60
N THR A 136 4.51 23.84 27.04
CA THR A 136 3.78 23.80 28.32
C THR A 136 2.71 22.68 28.29
N PRO A 137 2.30 22.11 29.44
CA PRO A 137 1.29 21.05 29.48
C PRO A 137 -0.02 21.42 28.79
N ALA A 138 -0.44 22.70 28.86
CA ALA A 138 -1.61 23.22 28.18
C ALA A 138 -1.45 23.23 26.65
N GLN A 139 -0.28 23.64 26.15
CA GLN A 139 0.03 23.59 24.72
C GLN A 139 0.10 22.14 24.22
N LEU A 140 0.65 21.21 25.01
CA LEU A 140 0.68 19.80 24.69
C LEU A 140 -0.73 19.21 24.57
N ALA A 141 -1.64 19.55 25.51
CA ALA A 141 -3.02 19.11 25.46
C ALA A 141 -3.77 19.65 24.23
N ASN A 142 -3.57 20.93 23.90
CA ASN A 142 -4.15 21.56 22.71
C ASN A 142 -3.60 20.94 21.41
N ALA A 143 -2.29 20.68 21.34
CA ALA A 143 -1.66 20.00 20.22
C ALA A 143 -2.18 18.57 20.05
N ALA A 144 -2.29 17.81 21.15
CA ALA A 144 -2.85 16.46 21.12
C ALA A 144 -4.32 16.45 20.68
N ARG A 145 -5.11 17.46 21.07
CA ARG A 145 -6.50 17.63 20.61
C ARG A 145 -6.59 17.96 19.12
N ALA A 146 -5.69 18.81 18.62
CA ALA A 146 -5.62 19.12 17.19
C ALA A 146 -5.19 17.89 16.37
N ASP A 147 -4.21 17.12 16.87
CA ASP A 147 -3.73 15.91 16.20
C ASP A 147 -4.76 14.78 16.18
N THR A 148 -5.57 14.65 17.23
CA THR A 148 -6.69 13.71 17.25
C THR A 148 -7.79 14.11 16.26
N LEU A 149 -8.15 15.39 16.15
CA LEU A 149 -9.08 15.88 15.13
C LEU A 149 -8.57 15.60 13.70
N ARG A 150 -7.28 15.82 13.46
CA ARG A 150 -6.64 15.46 12.18
C ARG A 150 -6.65 13.95 11.92
N ALA A 151 -6.42 13.14 12.95
CA ALA A 151 -6.44 11.69 12.84
C ALA A 151 -7.83 11.15 12.53
N ILE A 152 -8.90 11.77 13.06
CA ILE A 152 -10.29 11.46 12.71
C ILE A 152 -10.51 11.73 11.21
N ASN A 153 -10.22 12.95 10.75
CA ASN A 153 -10.35 13.32 9.32
C ASN A 153 -9.65 12.31 8.41
N ARG A 154 -8.38 12.00 8.71
CA ARG A 154 -7.59 11.04 7.91
C ARG A 154 -8.14 9.63 7.96
N LEU A 155 -8.69 9.19 9.09
CA LEU A 155 -9.31 7.88 9.19
C LEU A 155 -10.53 7.79 8.25
N PHE A 156 -11.42 8.78 8.30
CA PHE A 156 -12.62 8.85 7.47
C PHE A 156 -12.25 8.98 5.99
N GLU A 157 -11.39 9.92 5.63
CA GLU A 157 -10.93 10.12 4.26
C GLU A 157 -10.27 8.84 3.70
N ARG A 158 -9.42 8.17 4.48
CA ARG A 158 -8.79 6.91 4.06
C ARG A 158 -9.82 5.80 3.86
N ARG A 159 -10.84 5.70 4.71
CA ARG A 159 -11.91 4.70 4.58
C ARG A 159 -12.78 4.99 3.37
N ARG A 160 -13.12 6.26 3.10
CA ARG A 160 -13.81 6.71 1.89
C ARG A 160 -12.99 6.42 0.64
N LYS A 161 -11.71 6.81 0.60
CA LYS A 161 -10.77 6.51 -0.51
C LYS A 161 -10.59 5.01 -0.71
N GLY A 162 -10.54 4.23 0.38
CA GLY A 162 -10.50 2.77 0.35
C GLY A 162 -11.77 2.18 -0.28
N GLY A 163 -12.95 2.61 0.19
CA GLY A 163 -14.25 2.21 -0.36
C GLY A 163 -14.38 2.57 -1.84
N ARG A 164 -13.98 3.79 -2.24
CA ARG A 164 -13.95 4.19 -3.65
C ARG A 164 -13.03 3.30 -4.48
N ARG A 165 -11.82 2.98 -4.01
CA ARG A 165 -10.91 2.07 -4.75
C ARG A 165 -11.51 0.68 -4.92
N TRP A 166 -12.14 0.14 -3.89
CA TRP A 166 -12.83 -1.16 -3.98
C TRP A 166 -14.04 -1.10 -4.90
N ASN A 167 -14.81 -0.01 -4.88
CA ASN A 167 -15.90 0.20 -5.81
C ASN A 167 -15.40 0.39 -7.25
N TYR A 168 -14.31 1.11 -7.49
CA TYR A 168 -13.73 1.23 -8.84
C TYR A 168 -13.18 -0.11 -9.34
N LEU A 169 -12.48 -0.87 -8.50
CA LEU A 169 -11.98 -2.21 -8.85
C LEU A 169 -13.12 -3.21 -9.05
N GLY A 170 -14.16 -3.16 -8.21
CA GLY A 170 -15.33 -4.01 -8.31
C GLY A 170 -16.27 -3.64 -9.45
N LEU A 171 -16.45 -2.35 -9.75
CA LEU A 171 -17.29 -1.87 -10.85
C LEU A 171 -16.59 -2.03 -12.21
N ALA A 172 -15.27 -1.85 -12.30
CA ALA A 172 -14.56 -2.09 -13.55
C ALA A 172 -14.56 -3.58 -13.94
N SER A 173 -14.49 -4.48 -12.96
CA SER A 173 -14.64 -5.92 -13.20
C SER A 173 -16.10 -6.31 -13.46
N SER A 174 -17.06 -5.71 -12.74
CA SER A 174 -18.48 -6.04 -12.92
C SER A 174 -19.08 -5.46 -14.20
N LEU A 175 -18.69 -4.27 -14.67
CA LEU A 175 -19.20 -3.71 -15.93
C LEU A 175 -18.76 -4.53 -17.16
N SER A 176 -17.55 -5.08 -17.11
CA SER A 176 -17.06 -6.01 -18.14
C SER A 176 -17.83 -7.34 -18.09
N LEU A 177 -18.14 -7.83 -16.87
CA LEU A 177 -18.91 -9.06 -16.67
C LEU A 177 -20.39 -8.89 -17.04
N VAL A 178 -21.00 -7.75 -16.69
CA VAL A 178 -22.39 -7.41 -17.02
C VAL A 178 -22.55 -7.18 -18.52
N ARG A 179 -21.58 -6.54 -19.19
CA ARG A 179 -21.60 -6.47 -20.67
C ARG A 179 -21.40 -7.83 -21.35
N LEU A 180 -20.67 -8.76 -20.72
CA LEU A 180 -20.50 -10.11 -21.23
C LEU A 180 -21.75 -10.98 -21.00
N LEU A 181 -22.45 -10.78 -19.87
CA LEU A 181 -23.67 -11.51 -19.50
C LEU A 181 -24.96 -10.91 -20.09
N ALA A 182 -24.97 -9.61 -20.41
CA ALA A 182 -26.10 -8.92 -21.03
C ALA A 182 -25.97 -8.85 -22.56
N ARG A 183 -25.05 -9.60 -23.16
CA ARG A 183 -25.03 -9.81 -24.61
C ARG A 183 -26.12 -10.85 -24.90
N PRO A 184 -27.23 -10.50 -25.56
CA PRO A 184 -28.22 -11.49 -25.95
C PRO A 184 -27.60 -12.39 -27.02
N ASP A 185 -27.25 -13.63 -26.64
CA ASP A 185 -26.99 -14.68 -27.62
C ASP A 185 -28.36 -15.23 -28.07
N ASN A 186 -28.66 -15.11 -29.36
CA ASN A 186 -29.89 -15.62 -29.97
C ASN A 186 -29.88 -17.15 -30.17
N ASN A 187 -29.03 -17.89 -29.45
CA ASN A 187 -28.93 -19.34 -29.56
C ASN A 187 -29.33 -19.99 -28.24
N ASP A 188 -30.49 -20.64 -28.27
CA ASP A 188 -31.06 -21.52 -27.25
C ASP A 188 -30.08 -22.64 -26.84
N THR A 189 -29.15 -22.33 -25.94
CA THR A 189 -28.42 -23.34 -25.19
C THR A 189 -28.66 -23.08 -23.72
N ASN A 190 -29.50 -23.94 -23.15
CA ASN A 190 -29.95 -23.92 -21.77
C ASN A 190 -28.77 -24.24 -20.84
N VAL A 191 -27.94 -23.23 -20.53
CA VAL A 191 -26.90 -23.33 -19.52
C VAL A 191 -27.57 -23.15 -18.16
N ASN A 192 -27.64 -24.22 -17.37
CA ASN A 192 -28.13 -24.20 -15.98
C ASN A 192 -27.41 -23.10 -15.16
N GLY A 193 -28.06 -21.94 -15.05
CA GLY A 193 -27.52 -20.69 -14.49
C GLY A 193 -27.24 -20.68 -12.98
N GLY A 194 -27.38 -21.82 -12.28
CA GLY A 194 -27.14 -21.93 -10.84
C GLY A 194 -25.66 -21.95 -10.46
N GLY A 195 -24.79 -22.60 -11.23
CA GLY A 195 -23.39 -22.81 -10.84
C GLY A 195 -22.48 -21.59 -11.02
N LEU A 196 -22.68 -20.82 -12.10
CA LEU A 196 -21.88 -19.63 -12.42
C LEU A 196 -22.31 -18.39 -11.61
N ALA A 197 -23.59 -18.27 -11.26
CA ALA A 197 -24.09 -17.18 -10.42
C ALA A 197 -23.61 -17.28 -8.96
N ILE A 198 -23.39 -18.49 -8.44
CA ILE A 198 -22.93 -18.69 -7.05
C ILE A 198 -21.44 -18.37 -6.90
N ILE A 199 -20.60 -18.72 -7.89
CA ILE A 199 -19.15 -18.45 -7.85
C ILE A 199 -18.85 -16.99 -8.25
N ALA A 200 -19.59 -16.42 -9.22
CA ALA A 200 -19.53 -14.99 -9.50
C ALA A 200 -20.12 -14.15 -8.36
N GLY A 201 -21.20 -14.61 -7.73
CA GLY A 201 -21.82 -13.98 -6.56
C GLY A 201 -20.91 -13.98 -5.33
N ALA A 202 -20.20 -15.09 -5.06
CA ALA A 202 -19.31 -15.18 -3.89
C ALA A 202 -18.06 -14.28 -3.99
N PHE A 203 -17.49 -14.11 -5.19
CA PHE A 203 -16.29 -13.29 -5.39
C PHE A 203 -16.57 -11.81 -5.76
N ILE A 204 -17.77 -11.48 -6.23
CA ILE A 204 -18.15 -10.10 -6.61
C ILE A 204 -19.07 -9.44 -5.55
N ALA A 205 -19.96 -10.19 -4.88
CA ALA A 205 -20.86 -9.58 -3.89
C ALA A 205 -20.16 -9.20 -2.58
N ALA A 206 -19.17 -10.00 -2.13
CA ALA A 206 -18.47 -9.71 -0.87
C ALA A 206 -17.69 -8.37 -0.89
N PRO A 207 -16.90 -8.02 -1.93
CA PRO A 207 -16.20 -6.74 -1.97
C PRO A 207 -17.13 -5.53 -2.09
N VAL A 208 -18.23 -5.64 -2.85
CA VAL A 208 -19.17 -4.53 -3.07
C VAL A 208 -20.01 -4.26 -1.81
N ALA A 209 -20.50 -5.30 -1.12
CA ALA A 209 -21.20 -5.14 0.16
C ALA A 209 -20.29 -4.54 1.25
N ILE A 210 -19.01 -4.93 1.29
CA ILE A 210 -18.00 -4.33 2.17
C ILE A 210 -17.74 -2.86 1.77
N GLY A 211 -17.81 -2.53 0.48
CA GLY A 211 -17.68 -1.16 -0.02
C GLY A 211 -18.82 -0.25 0.45
N ILE A 212 -20.07 -0.69 0.29
CA ILE A 212 -21.27 0.09 0.65
C ILE A 212 -21.36 0.30 2.17
N THR A 213 -21.15 -0.76 2.96
CA THR A 213 -21.17 -0.66 4.43
C THR A 213 -20.11 0.29 4.98
N ASN A 214 -18.91 0.31 4.38
CA ASN A 214 -17.88 1.30 4.74
C ASN A 214 -18.24 2.71 4.27
N LEU A 215 -18.92 2.91 3.14
CA LEU A 215 -19.33 4.25 2.71
C LEU A 215 -20.38 4.86 3.63
N VAL A 216 -21.34 4.06 4.09
CA VAL A 216 -22.36 4.52 5.05
C VAL A 216 -21.75 4.79 6.42
N ALA A 217 -20.94 3.85 6.93
CA ALA A 217 -20.31 3.99 8.24
C ALA A 217 -19.23 5.10 8.32
N TYR A 218 -18.72 5.55 7.17
CA TYR A 218 -17.71 6.61 7.07
C TYR A 218 -18.19 7.76 6.17
N SER A 219 -19.47 8.10 6.27
CA SER A 219 -20.05 9.26 5.58
C SER A 219 -19.55 10.59 6.17
N GLU A 220 -19.67 11.66 5.41
CA GLU A 220 -19.28 13.02 5.83
C GLU A 220 -20.18 13.56 6.96
N ALA A 221 -21.45 13.15 6.98
CA ALA A 221 -22.35 13.43 8.08
C ALA A 221 -21.87 12.78 9.39
N HIS A 222 -21.43 11.52 9.35
CA HIS A 222 -20.92 10.86 10.55
C HIS A 222 -19.55 11.40 10.99
N GLU A 223 -18.72 11.85 10.05
CA GLU A 223 -17.46 12.53 10.33
C GLU A 223 -17.70 13.82 11.13
N THR A 224 -18.56 14.70 10.62
CA THR A 224 -18.92 15.96 11.30
C THR A 224 -19.58 15.73 12.65
N GLU A 225 -20.44 14.72 12.79
CA GLU A 225 -21.03 14.31 14.06
C GLU A 225 -19.97 13.93 15.10
N VAL A 226 -19.01 13.07 14.72
CA VAL A 226 -17.92 12.62 15.60
C VAL A 226 -16.99 13.76 15.98
N GLU A 227 -16.68 14.66 15.03
CA GLU A 227 -15.87 15.84 15.30
C GLU A 227 -16.56 16.80 16.27
N ASN A 228 -17.84 17.09 16.05
CA ASN A 228 -18.62 17.97 16.91
C ASN A 228 -18.75 17.39 18.32
N ALA A 229 -18.98 16.08 18.44
CA ALA A 229 -18.99 15.39 19.73
C ALA A 229 -17.64 15.51 20.46
N TYR A 230 -16.53 15.34 19.74
CA TYR A 230 -15.19 15.47 20.33
C TYR A 230 -14.83 16.92 20.71
N ARG A 231 -15.27 17.90 19.91
CA ARG A 231 -15.14 19.33 20.23
C ARG A 231 -15.98 19.72 21.45
N ALA A 232 -17.12 19.07 21.66
CA ALA A 232 -17.94 19.21 22.86
C ALA A 232 -17.36 18.50 24.10
N GLY A 233 -16.17 17.91 24.01
CA GLY A 233 -15.50 17.25 25.13
C GLY A 233 -15.95 15.80 25.36
N LYS A 234 -16.81 15.24 24.51
CA LYS A 234 -17.17 13.82 24.60
C LYS A 234 -15.95 12.96 24.24
N PRO A 235 -15.70 11.86 24.96
CA PRO A 235 -14.63 10.94 24.62
C PRO A 235 -14.88 10.30 23.26
N LEU A 236 -13.81 10.01 22.54
CA LEU A 236 -13.89 9.43 21.20
C LEU A 236 -14.51 8.01 21.24
N PRO A 237 -15.46 7.67 20.35
CA PRO A 237 -16.10 6.35 20.35
C PRO A 237 -15.08 5.20 20.30
N LYS A 238 -15.28 4.14 21.10
CA LYS A 238 -14.36 3.00 21.23
C LYS A 238 -13.97 2.39 19.87
N LYS A 239 -14.95 2.24 18.96
CA LYS A 239 -14.73 1.72 17.61
C LYS A 239 -13.81 2.61 16.76
N ILE A 240 -13.86 3.93 16.93
CA ILE A 240 -13.01 4.88 16.21
C ILE A 240 -11.60 4.87 16.82
N ARG A 241 -11.48 4.90 18.15
CA ARG A 241 -10.20 4.79 18.86
C ARG A 241 -9.40 3.56 18.44
N GLN A 242 -10.04 2.39 18.37
CA GLN A 242 -9.41 1.14 17.94
C GLN A 242 -8.99 1.14 16.46
N ARG A 243 -9.60 2.00 15.64
CA ARG A 243 -9.35 2.05 14.19
C ARG A 243 -8.37 3.14 13.78
N ILE A 244 -8.14 4.15 14.62
CA ILE A 244 -7.04 5.11 14.45
C ILE A 244 -5.73 4.35 14.59
N LYS A 245 -4.87 4.43 13.56
CA LYS A 245 -3.56 3.79 13.55
C LYS A 245 -2.47 4.84 13.74
N LYS A 246 -1.24 4.43 14.08
CA LYS A 246 -0.08 5.34 14.24
C LYS A 246 0.11 6.28 13.04
N LYS A 247 -0.17 5.82 11.82
CA LYS A 247 -0.11 6.62 10.58
C LYS A 247 -1.16 7.75 10.48
N ASP A 248 -2.23 7.69 11.25
CA ASP A 248 -3.24 8.75 11.31
C ASP A 248 -2.81 9.91 12.21
N LEU A 249 -1.97 9.62 13.20
CA LEU A 249 -1.48 10.56 14.21
C LEU A 249 -0.21 11.33 13.77
N GLN A 250 0.33 11.06 12.58
CA GLN A 250 1.54 11.76 12.13
C GLN A 250 1.20 13.21 11.76
N PRO A 251 2.05 14.22 12.07
CA PRO A 251 1.88 15.57 11.51
C PRO A 251 1.89 15.52 9.96
N LEU A 252 1.29 16.51 9.29
CA LEU A 252 1.52 16.65 7.84
C LEU A 252 2.99 17.02 7.65
N ASP A 253 3.77 16.12 7.04
CA ASP A 253 5.07 16.44 6.45
C ASP A 253 4.89 17.44 5.29
#